data_AF-A0A368N2I9-F1
#
_entry.id   AF-A0A368N2I9-F1
#
_cell.length_a   1.000
_cell.length_b   1.000
_cell.length_c   1.000
_cell.angle_alpha   90.00
_cell.angle_beta   90.00
_cell.angle_gamma   90.00
#
_symmetry.space_group_name_H-M   'P 1'
#
loop_
_entity.id
_entity.type
_entity.pdbx_description
1 polymer ?
#
loop_
_entity_poly.entity_id
_entity_poly.type
_entity_poly.pdbx_seq_one_letter_code
_entity_poly.pdbx_strand_id
1 'polypeptide(L)'
;MCANITTDVAQRAEDISGEFGEMGVEIPVSSIEERIAAMQEFSVPIETAVETTVRNVINDYDLESNDLSDGVKAVAGFVGTGNSSSRGFDRIALEDISNLGDEEWVDVRAQIVDLWEPHSDSMRQVGLIADETAQMKFVVWAKNTDSLPTLEEGVTYDITSAVTNEYEGKYSISLNKASSVTESEEAVEPTDGSIRATGTLVGLDEGSGLIKRCPSEDCTRVLQNGRCSEHGDVDGVFDLRLKAILDDGNRAVRTLFNAEMTEAVSEVSLDDAMEMASEALDPSVVETELRELLIGRTYDIRGPVIGEYFLVDEVEEISYSGENAGLSNAALADAATQRQPAKRVFAEELNMATHSFTRPEDEGDDRAPKFTLLPSGEAVNRVLVVGALIETSDVGDDSEFWKGRVMAGGEVVNIYAGQYQQEPMAVLRSAETPSFVAVVGKVHQYETDAGVNVSIQPEHISTVGGEIRDSWMAETIDATRARLGALESGESDAADAVLSVYNSDISAIEAAVQAAAEDLAPAGSDIESEPAPAQ
;
A
#
# COMPACT_ATOMS: atom_id res chain seq x y z
N MET A 1 49.59 -17.09 11.66
CA MET A 1 49.37 -15.62 11.73
C MET A 1 48.87 -15.25 13.13
N CYS A 2 49.57 -15.64 14.20
CA CYS A 2 49.06 -15.45 15.57
C CYS A 2 49.81 -14.35 16.37
N ALA A 3 50.82 -13.71 15.77
CA ALA A 3 51.64 -12.72 16.48
C ALA A 3 51.09 -11.28 16.42
N ASN A 4 50.11 -10.99 15.56
CA ASN A 4 49.53 -9.64 15.43
C ASN A 4 48.25 -9.41 16.23
N ILE A 5 47.48 -10.45 16.56
CA ILE A 5 46.19 -10.31 17.26
C ILE A 5 46.40 -10.06 18.76
N THR A 6 47.38 -10.74 19.37
CA THR A 6 47.67 -10.63 20.81
C THR A 6 48.23 -9.25 21.19
N THR A 7 48.96 -8.62 20.27
CA THR A 7 49.53 -7.27 20.45
C THR A 7 48.44 -6.18 20.41
N ASP A 8 47.36 -6.42 19.67
CA ASP A 8 46.22 -5.50 19.55
C ASP A 8 45.36 -5.53 20.83
N VAL A 9 45.08 -6.72 21.37
CA VAL A 9 44.32 -6.88 22.63
C VAL A 9 45.05 -6.25 23.83
N ALA A 10 46.37 -6.44 23.92
CA ALA A 10 47.17 -5.89 25.01
C ALA A 10 47.19 -4.35 25.00
N GLN A 11 47.36 -3.75 23.81
CA GLN A 11 47.34 -2.29 23.67
C GLN A 11 45.97 -1.71 24.06
N ARG A 12 44.88 -2.31 23.58
CA ARG A 12 43.53 -1.85 23.91
C ARG A 12 43.20 -2.02 25.40
N ALA A 13 43.71 -3.06 26.04
CA ALA A 13 43.53 -3.26 27.47
C ALA A 13 44.30 -2.23 28.32
N GLU A 14 45.50 -1.82 27.89
CA GLU A 14 46.24 -0.72 28.51
C GLU A 14 45.48 0.61 28.36
N ASP A 15 44.97 0.90 27.17
CA ASP A 15 44.22 2.13 26.90
C ASP A 15 42.94 2.21 27.77
N ILE A 16 42.17 1.11 27.85
CA ILE A 16 40.96 1.02 28.70
C ILE A 16 41.32 1.16 30.19
N SER A 17 42.36 0.47 30.66
CA SER A 17 42.82 0.55 32.05
C SER A 17 43.25 1.98 32.42
N GLY A 18 43.91 2.68 31.50
CA GLY A 18 44.32 4.08 31.66
C GLY A 18 43.13 5.02 31.80
N GLU A 19 42.13 4.89 30.92
CA GLU A 19 40.92 5.70 30.92
C GLU A 19 40.11 5.57 32.24
N PHE A 20 39.95 4.35 32.75
CA PHE A 20 39.32 4.14 34.06
C PHE A 20 40.19 4.64 35.22
N GLY A 21 41.53 4.56 35.09
CA GLY A 21 42.48 5.09 36.06
C GLY A 21 42.41 6.61 36.22
N GLU A 22 42.16 7.35 35.13
CA GLU A 22 41.94 8.80 35.16
C GLU A 22 40.66 9.18 35.94
N MET A 23 39.69 8.28 35.98
CA MET A 23 38.45 8.41 36.77
C MET A 23 38.61 7.93 38.22
N GLY A 24 39.81 7.50 38.63
CA GLY A 24 40.09 6.99 39.98
C GLY A 24 39.67 5.53 40.21
N VAL A 25 39.37 4.78 39.14
CA VAL A 25 39.01 3.35 39.21
C VAL A 25 40.19 2.52 38.72
N GLU A 26 40.92 1.89 39.64
CA GLU A 26 42.08 1.07 39.30
C GLU A 26 41.66 -0.33 38.86
N ILE A 27 41.82 -0.62 37.57
CA ILE A 27 41.50 -1.92 36.97
C ILE A 27 42.77 -2.52 36.37
N PRO A 28 43.19 -3.74 36.79
CA PRO A 28 44.36 -4.38 36.22
C PRO A 28 44.19 -4.69 34.73
N VAL A 29 45.17 -4.30 33.91
CA VAL A 29 45.23 -4.58 32.46
C VAL A 29 44.97 -6.06 32.16
N SER A 30 45.58 -6.97 32.94
CA SER A 30 45.41 -8.42 32.78
C SER A 30 43.96 -8.89 32.92
N SER A 31 43.15 -8.19 33.73
CA SER A 31 41.73 -8.53 33.91
C SER A 31 40.90 -8.14 32.69
N ILE A 32 41.28 -7.07 31.98
CA ILE A 32 40.61 -6.60 30.76
C ILE A 32 41.02 -7.50 29.58
N GLU A 33 42.30 -7.85 29.48
CA GLU A 33 42.83 -8.78 28.46
C GLU A 33 42.16 -10.16 28.53
N GLU A 34 42.04 -10.75 29.72
CA GLU A 34 41.41 -12.07 29.90
C GLU A 34 39.94 -12.05 29.45
N ARG A 35 39.21 -10.96 29.73
CA ARG A 35 37.81 -10.80 29.33
C ARG A 35 37.64 -10.67 27.82
N ILE A 36 38.49 -9.86 27.16
CA ILE A 36 38.46 -9.70 25.70
C ILE A 36 38.86 -11.02 25.01
N ALA A 37 39.93 -11.67 25.49
CA ALA A 37 40.42 -12.93 24.93
C ALA A 37 39.39 -14.08 25.05
N ALA A 38 38.67 -14.15 26.17
CA ALA A 38 37.62 -15.14 26.36
C ALA A 38 36.48 -15.00 25.33
N MET A 39 36.11 -13.78 24.96
CA MET A 39 35.07 -13.55 23.93
C MET A 39 35.58 -13.83 22.51
N GLN A 40 36.85 -13.58 22.23
CA GLN A 40 37.47 -13.93 20.94
C GLN A 40 37.53 -15.45 20.72
N GLU A 41 37.62 -16.26 21.78
CA GLU A 41 37.55 -17.73 21.68
C GLU A 41 36.21 -18.20 21.09
N PHE A 42 35.14 -17.42 21.28
CA PHE A 42 33.82 -17.64 20.69
C PHE A 42 33.60 -16.89 19.36
N SER A 43 34.67 -16.40 18.73
CA SER A 43 34.64 -15.68 17.45
C SER A 43 33.88 -14.34 17.47
N VAL A 44 33.77 -13.69 18.64
CA VAL A 44 33.25 -12.32 18.73
C VAL A 44 34.25 -11.33 18.10
N PRO A 45 33.82 -10.40 17.24
CA PRO A 45 34.68 -9.35 16.68
C PRO A 45 35.37 -8.52 17.78
N ILE A 46 36.60 -8.07 17.53
CA ILE A 46 37.42 -7.42 18.56
C ILE A 46 36.81 -6.12 19.11
N GLU A 47 36.21 -5.28 18.25
CA GLU A 47 35.56 -4.03 18.68
C GLU A 47 34.32 -4.32 19.55
N THR A 48 33.50 -5.29 19.17
CA THR A 48 32.34 -5.73 19.97
C THR A 48 32.77 -6.33 21.33
N ALA A 49 33.87 -7.08 21.35
CA ALA A 49 34.43 -7.64 22.59
C ALA A 49 34.99 -6.54 23.51
N VAL A 50 35.59 -5.50 22.95
CA VAL A 50 36.08 -4.32 23.67
C VAL A 50 34.91 -3.54 24.27
N GLU A 51 33.90 -3.18 23.49
CA GLU A 51 32.69 -2.48 23.95
C GLU A 51 32.01 -3.23 25.09
N THR A 52 31.82 -4.53 24.92
CA THR A 52 31.18 -5.40 25.91
C THR A 52 32.00 -5.47 27.21
N THR A 53 33.33 -5.49 27.11
CA THR A 53 34.21 -5.49 28.29
C THR A 53 34.12 -4.18 29.05
N VAL A 54 34.11 -3.03 28.36
CA VAL A 54 33.96 -1.71 28.98
C VAL A 54 32.59 -1.56 29.64
N ARG A 55 31.50 -2.00 28.98
CA ARG A 55 30.15 -2.01 29.58
C ARG A 55 30.06 -2.86 30.84
N ASN A 56 30.66 -4.05 30.83
CA ASN A 56 30.69 -4.93 32.00
C ASN A 56 31.44 -4.29 33.17
N VAL A 57 32.56 -3.60 32.89
CA VAL A 57 33.31 -2.86 33.90
C VAL A 57 32.48 -1.72 34.50
N ILE A 58 31.79 -0.92 33.69
CA ILE A 58 30.92 0.16 34.17
C ILE A 58 29.86 -0.38 35.13
N ASN A 59 29.25 -1.52 34.77
CA ASN A 59 28.25 -2.18 35.61
C ASN A 59 28.84 -2.80 36.89
N ASP A 60 30.02 -3.42 36.81
CA ASP A 60 30.68 -4.05 37.97
C ASP A 60 31.05 -3.03 39.06
N TYR A 61 31.38 -1.80 38.66
CA TYR A 61 31.75 -0.70 39.55
C TYR A 61 30.59 0.28 39.83
N ASP A 62 29.38 -0.01 39.34
CA ASP A 62 28.17 0.80 39.50
C ASP A 62 28.38 2.28 39.14
N LEU A 63 29.10 2.54 38.04
CA LEU A 63 29.45 3.88 37.61
C LEU A 63 28.28 4.53 36.86
N GLU A 64 27.90 5.73 37.29
CA GLU A 64 26.87 6.53 36.63
C GLU A 64 27.40 7.17 35.33
N SER A 65 26.52 7.39 34.35
CA SER A 65 26.89 7.88 33.01
C SER A 65 27.43 9.32 32.98
N ASN A 66 27.14 10.10 34.02
CA ASN A 66 27.65 11.45 34.28
C ASN A 66 29.14 11.44 34.72
N ASP A 67 29.60 10.37 35.36
CA ASP A 67 30.95 10.24 35.91
C ASP A 67 31.95 9.64 34.91
N LEU A 68 31.48 9.10 33.78
CA LEU A 68 32.33 8.50 32.74
C LEU A 68 33.08 9.57 31.91
N SER A 69 34.36 9.31 31.62
CA SER A 69 35.15 10.12 30.68
C SER A 69 34.59 10.00 29.25
N ASP A 70 34.86 11.01 28.42
CA ASP A 70 34.46 10.97 27.00
C ASP A 70 35.15 9.82 26.23
N GLY A 71 36.35 9.41 26.67
CA GLY A 71 37.06 8.24 26.14
C GLY A 71 36.35 6.93 26.46
N VAL A 72 35.95 6.71 27.72
CA VAL A 72 35.17 5.52 28.13
C VAL A 72 33.81 5.46 27.44
N LYS A 73 33.17 6.61 27.22
CA LYS A 73 31.88 6.69 26.51
C LYS A 73 32.01 6.27 25.04
N ALA A 74 33.06 6.72 24.35
CA ALA A 74 33.32 6.33 22.97
C ALA A 74 33.58 4.83 22.83
N VAL A 75 34.37 4.24 23.74
CA VAL A 75 34.75 2.82 23.67
C VAL A 75 33.62 1.88 24.10
N ALA A 76 32.69 2.30 24.96
CA ALA A 76 31.51 1.49 25.32
C ALA A 76 30.38 1.56 24.28
N GLY A 77 30.61 2.20 23.12
CA GLY A 77 29.61 2.37 22.07
C GLY A 77 28.50 3.35 22.45
N PHE A 78 28.74 4.27 23.40
CA PHE A 78 27.80 5.37 23.69
C PHE A 78 27.96 6.56 22.73
N VAL A 79 28.94 6.50 21.81
CA VAL A 79 29.18 7.49 20.77
C VAL A 79 29.48 6.75 19.46
N GLY A 80 28.54 6.75 18.51
CA GLY A 80 28.81 6.30 17.15
C GLY A 80 29.87 7.17 16.48
N THR A 81 30.70 6.56 15.63
CA THR A 81 31.81 7.19 14.89
C THR A 81 31.30 8.24 13.91
N GLY A 82 31.05 9.45 14.40
CA GLY A 82 30.64 10.62 13.63
C GLY A 82 31.26 11.89 14.21
N ASN A 83 31.82 12.71 13.34
CA ASN A 83 32.59 13.92 13.64
C ASN A 83 32.00 14.79 14.78
N SER A 84 32.82 15.02 15.80
CA SER A 84 32.52 15.94 16.89
C SER A 84 32.68 17.40 16.44
N SER A 85 31.56 18.01 16.02
CA SER A 85 31.35 19.45 16.09
C SER A 85 29.84 19.72 16.02
N SER A 86 29.25 20.15 17.14
CA SER A 86 27.80 20.27 17.39
C SER A 86 27.09 18.93 17.59
N ARG A 87 26.74 18.57 18.84
CA ARG A 87 25.62 17.65 19.10
C ARG A 87 24.34 18.36 18.65
N GLY A 88 24.12 18.38 17.34
CA GLY A 88 22.85 18.73 16.75
C GLY A 88 21.95 17.52 16.96
N PHE A 89 20.75 17.78 17.47
CA PHE A 89 19.62 16.89 17.34
C PHE A 89 19.55 16.38 15.89
N ASP A 90 19.89 15.10 15.66
CA ASP A 90 19.91 14.51 14.31
C ASP A 90 18.54 13.91 14.03
N ARG A 91 17.61 14.80 13.68
CA ARG A 91 16.19 14.48 13.51
C ARG A 91 16.01 13.39 12.46
N ILE A 92 15.46 12.26 12.87
CA ILE A 92 14.93 11.22 11.98
C ILE A 92 13.42 11.43 11.86
N ALA A 93 12.91 11.42 10.63
CA ALA A 93 11.48 11.44 10.35
C ALA A 93 10.85 10.12 10.78
N LEU A 94 9.61 10.17 11.30
CA LEU A 94 8.94 8.95 11.78
C LEU A 94 8.73 7.92 10.65
N GLU A 95 8.54 8.35 9.40
CA GLU A 95 8.42 7.46 8.25
C GLU A 95 9.69 6.62 7.97
N ASP A 96 10.86 7.15 8.31
CA ASP A 96 12.15 6.51 8.01
C ASP A 96 12.55 5.47 9.06
N ILE A 97 11.87 5.43 10.21
CA ILE A 97 12.22 4.52 11.30
C ILE A 97 12.15 3.05 10.88
N SER A 98 11.19 2.68 10.02
CA SER A 98 11.08 1.30 9.52
C SER A 98 12.27 0.85 8.68
N ASN A 99 13.07 1.79 8.13
CA ASN A 99 14.24 1.50 7.32
C ASN A 99 15.49 1.22 8.18
N LEU A 100 15.48 1.60 9.46
CA LEU A 100 16.63 1.47 10.37
C LEU A 100 16.71 0.08 11.00
N GLY A 101 15.56 -0.50 11.37
CA GLY A 101 15.47 -1.80 12.03
C GLY A 101 15.11 -1.71 13.51
N ASP A 102 15.22 -2.85 14.19
CA ASP A 102 14.87 -3.03 15.60
C ASP A 102 16.06 -2.70 16.53
N GLU A 103 15.77 -2.23 17.75
CA GLU A 103 16.75 -1.83 18.78
C GLU A 103 17.72 -0.69 18.40
N GLU A 104 17.35 0.15 17.42
CA GLU A 104 18.15 1.29 16.96
C GLU A 104 17.84 2.55 17.78
N TRP A 105 18.85 3.41 17.94
CA TRP A 105 18.73 4.67 18.69
C TRP A 105 18.42 5.83 17.74
N VAL A 106 17.32 6.53 18.01
CA VAL A 106 16.81 7.60 17.15
C VAL A 106 16.50 8.87 17.93
N ASP A 107 16.75 10.01 17.29
CA ASP A 107 16.32 11.33 17.76
C ASP A 107 15.13 11.77 16.92
N VAL A 108 13.98 12.01 17.54
CA VAL A 108 12.72 12.31 16.83
C VAL A 108 12.08 13.58 17.40
N ARG A 109 11.50 14.38 16.51
CA ARG A 109 10.68 15.53 16.88
C ARG A 109 9.27 15.24 16.45
N ALA A 110 8.38 15.11 17.43
CA ALA A 110 7.00 14.73 17.19
C ALA A 110 6.08 15.36 18.24
N GLN A 111 4.82 15.57 17.86
CA GLN A 111 3.76 15.94 18.77
C GLN A 111 3.09 14.70 19.35
N ILE A 112 2.73 14.74 20.64
CA ILE A 112 1.84 13.74 21.22
C ILE A 112 0.42 13.97 20.69
N VAL A 113 -0.12 13.02 19.94
CA VAL A 113 -1.46 13.12 19.36
C VAL A 113 -2.52 12.57 20.30
N ASP A 114 -2.25 11.43 20.93
CA ASP A 114 -3.23 10.71 21.75
C ASP A 114 -2.52 9.95 22.89
N LEU A 115 -3.06 9.97 24.10
CA LEU A 115 -2.57 9.21 25.25
C LEU A 115 -3.57 8.12 25.65
N TRP A 116 -3.08 6.89 25.72
CA TRP A 116 -3.91 5.73 26.07
C TRP A 116 -3.68 5.30 27.52
N GLU A 117 -4.70 4.68 28.11
CA GLU A 117 -4.57 4.05 29.42
C GLU A 117 -3.63 2.83 29.36
N PRO A 118 -2.56 2.78 30.17
CA PRO A 118 -1.63 1.66 30.15
C PRO A 118 -2.30 0.34 30.60
N HIS A 119 -2.17 -0.71 29.78
CA HIS A 119 -2.70 -2.04 30.10
C HIS A 119 -1.86 -2.85 31.11
N SER A 120 -0.76 -2.28 31.62
CA SER A 120 0.17 -2.95 32.55
C SER A 120 0.87 -1.94 33.47
N ASP A 121 1.06 -2.30 34.74
CA ASP A 121 1.78 -1.50 35.74
C ASP A 121 3.26 -1.23 35.36
N SER A 122 3.79 -2.00 34.40
CA SER A 122 5.15 -1.82 33.86
C SER A 122 5.27 -0.66 32.89
N MET A 123 4.15 -0.13 32.38
CA MET A 123 4.09 0.99 31.45
C MET A 123 3.63 2.25 32.20
N ARG A 124 4.39 3.34 32.07
CA ARG A 124 4.04 4.63 32.65
C ARG A 124 3.12 5.43 31.74
N GLN A 125 3.47 5.55 30.47
CA GLN A 125 2.68 6.20 29.45
C GLN A 125 2.77 5.40 28.16
N VAL A 126 1.68 5.36 27.42
CA VAL A 126 1.61 4.79 26.08
C VAL A 126 0.67 5.67 25.28
N GLY A 127 0.99 5.88 24.01
CA GLY A 127 0.18 6.74 23.17
C GLY A 127 0.69 6.78 21.76
N LEU A 128 0.20 7.76 21.02
CA LEU A 128 0.52 8.04 19.65
C LEU A 128 1.29 9.35 19.55
N ILE A 129 2.41 9.31 18.83
CA ILE A 129 3.15 10.50 18.41
C ILE A 129 3.03 10.67 16.91
N ALA A 130 3.10 11.90 16.43
CA ALA A 130 3.12 12.19 15.00
C ALA A 130 4.06 13.34 14.68
N ASP A 131 4.69 13.24 13.51
CA ASP A 131 5.38 14.34 12.88
C ASP A 131 4.72 14.69 11.54
N GLU A 132 5.33 15.52 10.70
CA GLU A 132 4.77 15.86 9.38
C GLU A 132 4.73 14.65 8.43
N THR A 133 5.41 13.55 8.76
CA THR A 133 5.64 12.40 7.87
C THR A 133 4.79 11.18 8.24
N ALA A 134 4.70 10.80 9.52
CA ALA A 134 3.98 9.61 9.95
C ALA A 134 3.46 9.71 11.39
N GLN A 135 2.58 8.77 11.76
CA GLN A 135 2.19 8.52 13.15
C GLN A 135 2.83 7.24 13.65
N MET A 136 3.25 7.22 14.90
CA MET A 136 3.91 6.07 15.51
C MET A 136 3.51 5.89 16.98
N LYS A 137 3.35 4.64 17.40
CA LYS A 137 3.13 4.33 18.81
C LYS A 137 4.41 4.60 19.61
N PHE A 138 4.27 5.21 20.79
CA PHE A 138 5.36 5.30 21.76
C PHE A 138 5.02 4.61 23.08
N VAL A 139 6.05 4.17 23.80
CA VAL A 139 5.93 3.56 25.12
C VAL A 139 6.97 4.14 26.08
N VAL A 140 6.53 4.65 27.22
CA VAL A 140 7.37 5.05 28.34
C VAL A 140 7.29 3.97 29.42
N TRP A 141 8.40 3.27 29.68
CA TRP A 141 8.44 2.20 30.67
C TRP A 141 8.51 2.77 32.10
N ALA A 142 7.82 2.15 33.06
CA ALA A 142 7.74 2.64 34.44
C ALA A 142 9.05 2.46 35.24
N LYS A 143 9.87 1.47 34.86
CA LYS A 143 11.11 1.15 35.57
C LYS A 143 12.23 2.12 35.16
N ASN A 144 12.79 2.82 36.15
CA ASN A 144 13.96 3.71 36.01
C ASN A 144 13.74 4.95 35.12
N THR A 145 12.49 5.40 34.96
CA THR A 145 12.14 6.51 34.07
C THR A 145 11.55 7.70 34.84
N ASP A 146 11.68 7.71 36.17
CA ASP A 146 11.21 8.78 37.08
C ASP A 146 11.71 10.19 36.72
N SER A 147 12.81 10.28 35.97
CA SER A 147 13.41 11.52 35.51
C SER A 147 12.79 12.11 34.24
N LEU A 148 11.99 11.36 33.49
CA LEU A 148 11.34 11.89 32.28
C LEU A 148 10.10 12.72 32.63
N PRO A 149 9.86 13.84 31.92
CA PRO A 149 8.64 14.62 32.08
C PRO A 149 7.41 13.80 31.70
N THR A 150 6.27 14.11 32.31
CA THR A 150 4.98 13.59 31.84
C THR A 150 4.63 14.27 30.53
N LEU A 151 4.42 13.48 29.48
CA LEU A 151 4.08 13.98 28.16
C LEU A 151 2.60 14.38 28.12
N GLU A 152 2.29 15.49 27.47
CA GLU A 152 0.93 16.04 27.33
C GLU A 152 0.48 16.01 25.86
N GLU A 153 -0.80 15.71 25.62
CA GLU A 153 -1.41 15.75 24.29
C GLU A 153 -1.35 17.16 23.69
N GLY A 154 -1.08 17.25 22.40
CA GLY A 154 -0.97 18.52 21.67
C GLY A 154 0.36 19.25 21.86
N VAL A 155 1.34 18.68 22.56
CA VAL A 155 2.66 19.29 22.77
C VAL A 155 3.72 18.60 21.91
N THR A 156 4.56 19.40 21.23
CA THR A 156 5.70 18.92 20.43
C THR A 156 6.93 18.76 21.31
N TYR A 157 7.56 17.59 21.24
CA TYR A 157 8.76 17.28 22.00
C TYR A 157 9.92 16.90 21.07
N ASP A 158 11.12 17.34 21.44
CA ASP A 158 12.40 16.80 21.00
C ASP A 158 12.76 15.63 21.90
N ILE A 159 12.62 14.42 21.35
CA ILE A 159 12.94 13.17 22.03
C ILE A 159 14.28 12.69 21.50
N THR A 160 15.32 12.75 22.33
CA THR A 160 16.64 12.24 21.98
C THR A 160 16.85 10.86 22.58
N SER A 161 17.55 9.99 21.85
CA SER A 161 17.90 8.64 22.30
C SER A 161 16.67 7.79 22.65
N ALA A 162 15.64 7.84 21.79
CA ALA A 162 14.56 6.86 21.79
C ALA A 162 15.05 5.55 21.15
N VAL A 163 14.49 4.42 21.57
CA VAL A 163 14.88 3.09 21.03
C VAL A 163 13.73 2.53 20.20
N THR A 164 14.01 2.17 18.96
CA THR A 164 13.02 1.53 18.06
C THR A 164 12.72 0.11 18.55
N ASN A 165 11.45 -0.30 18.42
CA ASN A 165 11.00 -1.67 18.67
C ASN A 165 10.14 -2.13 17.51
N GLU A 166 10.33 -3.37 17.06
CA GLU A 166 9.53 -4.03 16.03
C GLU A 166 8.69 -5.18 16.63
N TYR A 167 7.40 -5.23 16.29
CA TYR A 167 6.53 -6.36 16.62
C TYR A 167 5.53 -6.64 15.50
N GLU A 168 5.61 -7.84 14.91
CA GLU A 168 4.74 -8.29 13.81
C GLU A 168 4.69 -7.31 12.62
N GLY A 169 5.85 -6.76 12.25
CA GLY A 169 6.04 -5.76 11.20
C GLY A 169 5.76 -4.32 11.62
N LYS A 170 5.28 -4.08 12.86
CA LYS A 170 4.91 -2.75 13.34
C LYS A 170 6.00 -2.14 14.20
N TYR A 171 6.48 -0.97 13.78
CA TYR A 171 7.48 -0.21 14.51
C TYR A 171 6.84 0.71 15.57
N SER A 172 7.54 0.84 16.69
CA SER A 172 7.21 1.75 17.77
C SER A 172 8.49 2.30 18.39
N ILE A 173 8.41 3.43 19.07
CA ILE A 173 9.54 3.93 19.86
C ILE A 173 9.33 3.70 21.36
N SER A 174 10.41 3.41 22.05
CA SER A 174 10.42 3.30 23.50
C SER A 174 11.34 4.34 24.12
N LEU A 175 10.87 4.92 25.21
CA LEU A 175 11.63 5.86 26.01
C LEU A 175 12.08 5.16 27.29
N ASN A 176 13.36 5.31 27.59
CA ASN A 176 14.02 4.70 28.74
C ASN A 176 14.85 5.74 29.51
N LYS A 177 15.61 5.30 30.52
CA LYS A 177 16.44 6.18 31.37
C LYS A 177 17.50 6.99 30.64
N ALA A 178 17.93 6.54 29.46
CA ALA A 178 18.92 7.21 28.63
C ALA A 178 18.28 8.19 27.63
N SER A 179 16.97 8.10 27.44
CA SER A 179 16.22 9.07 26.63
C SER A 179 16.15 10.41 27.34
N SER A 180 16.08 11.49 26.57
CA SER A 180 15.81 12.84 27.08
C SER A 180 14.68 13.44 26.26
N VAL A 181 13.72 14.06 26.94
CA VAL A 181 12.54 14.67 26.33
C VAL A 181 12.52 16.14 26.73
N THR A 182 12.52 17.03 25.75
CA THR A 182 12.38 18.47 25.95
C THR A 182 11.25 18.99 25.08
N GLU A 183 10.43 19.91 25.58
CA GLU A 183 9.45 20.62 24.76
C GLU A 183 10.18 21.40 23.67
N SER A 184 9.77 21.25 22.41
CA SER A 184 10.43 21.91 21.28
C SER A 184 9.81 23.29 21.04
N GLU A 185 10.66 24.30 20.77
CA GLU A 185 10.19 25.62 20.33
C GLU A 185 9.71 25.59 18.86
N GLU A 186 10.12 24.57 18.10
CA GLU A 186 9.72 24.36 16.71
C GLU A 186 8.56 23.36 16.69
N ALA A 187 7.35 23.89 16.59
CA ALA A 187 6.14 23.09 16.49
C ALA A 187 6.14 22.28 15.20
N VAL A 188 5.76 21.02 15.32
CA VAL A 188 5.48 20.14 14.18
C VAL A 188 3.98 20.13 13.95
N GLU A 189 3.55 20.23 12.69
CA GLU A 189 2.17 19.93 12.32
C GLU A 189 2.04 18.41 12.22
N PRO A 190 1.37 17.74 13.17
CA PRO A 190 1.23 16.30 13.12
C PRO A 190 0.47 15.92 11.85
N THR A 191 0.96 14.94 11.11
CA THR A 191 0.13 14.27 10.13
C THR A 191 -1.04 13.63 10.85
N ASP A 192 -2.22 13.72 10.27
CA ASP A 192 -3.41 12.99 10.70
C ASP A 192 -3.31 11.48 10.39
N GLY A 193 -2.19 11.05 9.78
CA GLY A 193 -1.98 9.67 9.36
C GLY A 193 -2.77 9.33 8.10
N SER A 194 -3.41 10.33 7.48
CA SER A 194 -4.11 10.15 6.23
C SER A 194 -3.10 10.01 5.09
N ILE A 195 -3.28 8.96 4.30
CA ILE A 195 -2.51 8.73 3.09
C ILE A 195 -3.40 9.21 1.94
N ARG A 196 -2.84 9.94 0.99
CA ARG A 196 -3.54 10.21 -0.27
C ARG A 196 -3.27 9.09 -1.25
N ALA A 197 -4.33 8.56 -1.86
CA ALA A 197 -4.24 7.49 -2.83
C ALA A 197 -5.25 7.71 -3.96
N THR A 198 -4.91 7.28 -5.17
CA THR A 198 -5.82 7.39 -6.32
C THR A 198 -5.96 6.03 -6.98
N GLY A 199 -7.20 5.63 -7.29
CA GLY A 199 -7.45 4.39 -8.01
C GLY A 199 -8.85 4.32 -8.61
N THR A 200 -9.03 3.42 -9.57
CA THR A 200 -10.31 3.16 -10.20
C THR A 200 -11.04 2.05 -9.44
N LEU A 201 -12.32 2.26 -9.15
CA LEU A 201 -13.13 1.28 -8.47
C LEU A 201 -13.47 0.13 -9.43
N VAL A 202 -12.97 -1.08 -9.13
CA VAL A 202 -13.10 -2.25 -10.02
C VAL A 202 -13.97 -3.36 -9.44
N GLY A 203 -14.48 -3.19 -8.22
CA GLY A 203 -15.45 -4.11 -7.64
C GLY A 203 -15.78 -3.79 -6.19
N LEU A 204 -16.82 -4.45 -5.70
CA LEU A 204 -17.31 -4.33 -4.32
C LEU A 204 -17.25 -5.69 -3.61
N ASP A 205 -16.75 -5.69 -2.38
CA ASP A 205 -16.71 -6.85 -1.50
C ASP A 205 -18.06 -7.04 -0.77
N GLU A 206 -18.29 -8.26 -0.28
CA GLU A 206 -19.50 -8.62 0.45
C GLU A 206 -19.75 -7.73 1.68
N GLY A 207 -21.03 -7.40 1.88
CA GLY A 207 -21.48 -6.52 2.95
C GLY A 207 -21.31 -5.04 2.63
N SER A 208 -21.26 -4.69 1.34
CA SER A 208 -21.50 -3.34 0.85
C SER A 208 -23.01 -3.08 0.74
N GLY A 209 -23.42 -1.82 0.67
CA GLY A 209 -24.82 -1.41 0.65
C GLY A 209 -25.44 -1.30 2.03
N LEU A 210 -26.73 -1.60 2.12
CA LEU A 210 -27.53 -1.41 3.33
C LEU A 210 -27.32 -2.56 4.32
N ILE A 211 -26.69 -2.25 5.46
CA ILE A 211 -26.39 -3.21 6.52
C ILE A 211 -27.19 -2.91 7.79
N LYS A 212 -27.22 -3.87 8.71
CA LYS A 212 -27.72 -3.66 10.08
C LYS A 212 -26.59 -3.78 11.09
N ARG A 213 -26.44 -2.79 11.96
CA ARG A 213 -25.49 -2.79 13.09
C ARG A 213 -26.18 -3.10 14.40
N CYS A 214 -25.41 -3.60 15.37
CA CYS A 214 -25.89 -3.78 16.74
C CYS A 214 -26.25 -2.43 17.38
N PRO A 215 -27.39 -2.30 18.07
CA PRO A 215 -27.80 -1.04 18.70
C PRO A 215 -27.14 -0.77 20.07
N SER A 216 -26.36 -1.72 20.62
CA SER A 216 -25.75 -1.58 21.94
C SER A 216 -24.71 -0.44 21.96
N GLU A 217 -24.65 0.33 23.06
CA GLU A 217 -23.87 1.58 23.17
C GLU A 217 -22.35 1.42 22.94
N ASP A 218 -21.81 0.19 23.00
CA ASP A 218 -20.41 -0.13 22.71
C ASP A 218 -20.24 -1.22 21.62
N CYS A 219 -21.18 -1.34 20.68
CA CYS A 219 -21.14 -2.38 19.66
C CYS A 219 -21.44 -1.88 18.25
N THR A 220 -20.41 -1.77 17.41
CA THR A 220 -20.55 -1.39 15.99
C THR A 220 -20.61 -2.58 15.03
N ARG A 221 -20.71 -3.81 15.57
CA ARG A 221 -20.67 -5.04 14.77
C ARG A 221 -21.90 -5.17 13.88
N VAL A 222 -21.67 -5.61 12.65
CA VAL A 222 -22.73 -5.94 11.68
C VAL A 222 -23.47 -7.20 12.11
N LEU A 223 -24.80 -7.17 12.04
CA LEU A 223 -25.65 -8.30 12.36
C LEU A 223 -25.67 -9.30 11.20
N GLN A 224 -25.64 -10.58 11.54
CA GLN A 224 -25.88 -11.67 10.60
C GLN A 224 -27.20 -12.33 10.96
N ASN A 225 -28.18 -12.30 10.06
CA ASN A 225 -29.52 -12.88 10.28
C ASN A 225 -30.20 -12.38 11.58
N GLY A 226 -30.06 -11.09 11.90
CA GLY A 226 -30.63 -10.48 13.12
C GLY A 226 -29.86 -10.81 14.41
N ARG A 227 -28.67 -11.41 14.30
CA ARG A 227 -27.84 -11.80 15.45
C ARG A 227 -26.50 -11.08 15.45
N CYS A 228 -26.17 -10.48 16.58
CA CYS A 228 -24.85 -9.97 16.92
C CYS A 228 -23.99 -11.10 17.49
N SER A 229 -22.70 -11.13 17.13
CA SER A 229 -21.76 -12.12 17.67
C SER A 229 -21.54 -11.98 19.19
N GLU A 230 -21.66 -10.77 19.73
CA GLU A 230 -21.48 -10.49 21.17
C GLU A 230 -22.82 -10.48 21.91
N HIS A 231 -23.82 -9.76 21.39
CA HIS A 231 -25.06 -9.46 22.11
C HIS A 231 -26.21 -10.42 21.79
N GLY A 232 -25.99 -11.42 20.93
CA GLY A 232 -27.03 -12.36 20.54
C GLY A 232 -28.10 -11.71 19.66
N ASP A 233 -29.36 -12.13 19.83
CA ASP A 233 -30.47 -11.64 19.01
C ASP A 233 -30.83 -10.20 19.40
N VAL A 234 -30.67 -9.27 18.46
CA VAL A 234 -30.90 -7.84 18.66
C VAL A 234 -31.60 -7.25 17.43
N ASP A 235 -32.42 -6.24 17.62
CA ASP A 235 -33.01 -5.49 16.50
C ASP A 235 -32.02 -4.43 16.03
N GLY A 236 -31.48 -4.60 14.83
CA GLY A 236 -30.39 -3.78 14.32
C GLY A 236 -30.83 -2.42 13.80
N VAL A 237 -29.92 -1.45 13.90
CA VAL A 237 -30.07 -0.15 13.27
C VAL A 237 -29.50 -0.22 11.86
N PHE A 238 -30.22 0.34 10.88
CA PHE A 238 -29.75 0.43 9.51
C PHE A 238 -28.56 1.39 9.40
N ASP A 239 -27.65 1.04 8.51
CA ASP A 239 -26.47 1.82 8.20
C ASP A 239 -26.02 1.53 6.76
N LEU A 240 -25.34 2.50 6.16
CA LEU A 240 -24.82 2.40 4.80
C LEU A 240 -23.30 2.21 4.85
N ARG A 241 -22.79 1.30 4.04
CA ARG A 241 -21.36 0.99 4.01
C ARG A 241 -20.93 0.57 2.62
N LEU A 242 -19.76 1.01 2.18
CA LEU A 242 -19.15 0.54 0.94
C LEU A 242 -17.80 -0.09 1.22
N LYS A 243 -17.64 -1.36 0.84
CA LYS A 243 -16.34 -2.03 0.79
C LYS A 243 -15.94 -2.18 -0.66
N ALA A 244 -15.02 -1.35 -1.12
CA ALA A 244 -14.64 -1.29 -2.51
C ALA A 244 -13.19 -1.71 -2.74
N ILE A 245 -12.90 -2.12 -3.97
CA ILE A 245 -11.56 -2.41 -4.45
C ILE A 245 -11.17 -1.29 -5.41
N LEU A 246 -10.19 -0.46 -5.00
CA LEU A 246 -9.56 0.51 -5.89
C LEU A 246 -8.32 -0.11 -6.52
N ASP A 247 -8.08 0.20 -7.79
CA ASP A 247 -7.06 -0.43 -8.61
C ASP A 247 -6.47 0.59 -9.60
N ASP A 248 -5.14 0.63 -9.74
CA ASP A 248 -4.41 1.52 -10.65
C ASP A 248 -3.71 0.77 -11.81
N GLY A 249 -4.08 -0.50 -12.03
CA GLY A 249 -3.47 -1.40 -12.99
C GLY A 249 -2.18 -2.06 -12.51
N ASN A 250 -1.58 -1.62 -11.39
CA ASN A 250 -0.36 -2.19 -10.82
C ASN A 250 -0.57 -2.77 -9.43
N ARG A 251 -1.45 -2.16 -8.63
CA ARG A 251 -1.87 -2.63 -7.31
C ARG A 251 -3.38 -2.46 -7.18
N ALA A 252 -4.00 -3.30 -6.35
CA ALA A 252 -5.37 -3.15 -5.92
C ALA A 252 -5.41 -3.10 -4.39
N VAL A 253 -6.19 -2.20 -3.81
CA VAL A 253 -6.33 -1.99 -2.36
C VAL A 253 -7.80 -2.11 -1.92
N ARG A 254 -8.03 -2.64 -0.72
CA ARG A 254 -9.35 -2.65 -0.08
C ARG A 254 -9.60 -1.31 0.59
N THR A 255 -10.73 -0.72 0.27
CA THR A 255 -11.19 0.56 0.81
C THR A 255 -12.51 0.36 1.54
N LEU A 256 -12.67 1.06 2.65
CA LEU A 256 -13.89 1.05 3.45
C LEU A 256 -14.40 2.48 3.60
N PHE A 257 -15.57 2.74 3.04
CA PHE A 257 -16.28 4.00 3.18
C PHE A 257 -17.35 3.82 4.27
N ASN A 258 -17.43 4.80 5.16
CA ASN A 258 -18.54 4.93 6.10
C ASN A 258 -19.81 5.38 5.35
N ALA A 259 -20.91 5.60 6.08
CA ALA A 259 -22.16 6.05 5.47
C ALA A 259 -21.97 7.37 4.72
N GLU A 260 -21.40 8.39 5.36
CA GLU A 260 -21.17 9.73 4.77
C GLU A 260 -20.37 9.67 3.46
N MET A 261 -19.26 8.94 3.45
CA MET A 261 -18.42 8.78 2.26
C MET A 261 -19.08 7.89 1.20
N THR A 262 -19.93 6.94 1.59
CA THR A 262 -20.73 6.15 0.63
C THR A 262 -21.77 7.04 -0.07
N GLU A 263 -22.47 7.90 0.69
CA GLU A 263 -23.40 8.88 0.13
C GLU A 263 -22.65 9.87 -0.79
N ALA A 264 -21.45 10.31 -0.40
CA ALA A 264 -20.64 11.24 -1.19
C ALA A 264 -20.27 10.71 -2.57
N VAL A 265 -19.93 9.42 -2.70
CA VAL A 265 -19.54 8.82 -4.00
C VAL A 265 -20.72 8.34 -4.82
N SER A 266 -21.83 7.95 -4.18
CA SER A 266 -22.96 7.33 -4.88
C SER A 266 -24.15 8.26 -5.09
N GLU A 267 -24.21 9.39 -4.37
CA GLU A 267 -25.39 10.25 -4.25
C GLU A 267 -26.63 9.55 -3.68
N VAL A 268 -26.51 8.32 -3.17
CA VAL A 268 -27.60 7.54 -2.56
C VAL A 268 -27.54 7.71 -1.05
N SER A 269 -28.55 8.35 -0.45
CA SER A 269 -28.62 8.51 1.00
C SER A 269 -29.04 7.22 1.72
N LEU A 270 -28.81 7.13 3.03
CA LEU A 270 -29.32 6.02 3.85
C LEU A 270 -30.85 5.87 3.73
N ASP A 271 -31.58 6.98 3.66
CA ASP A 271 -33.04 6.98 3.52
C ASP A 271 -33.46 6.42 2.15
N ASP A 272 -32.77 6.83 1.07
CA ASP A 272 -33.01 6.30 -0.29
C ASP A 272 -32.70 4.80 -0.35
N ALA A 273 -31.59 4.37 0.26
CA ALA A 273 -31.21 2.96 0.34
C ALA A 273 -32.27 2.13 1.11
N MET A 274 -32.84 2.68 2.19
CA MET A 274 -33.93 2.04 2.93
C MET A 274 -35.22 1.98 2.09
N GLU A 275 -35.53 3.01 1.32
CA GLU A 275 -36.67 3.04 0.41
C GLU A 275 -36.52 1.97 -0.68
N MET A 276 -35.38 1.93 -1.38
CA MET A 276 -35.06 0.91 -2.40
C MET A 276 -35.21 -0.51 -1.86
N ALA A 277 -34.62 -0.77 -0.68
CA ALA A 277 -34.69 -2.08 -0.05
C ALA A 277 -36.13 -2.47 0.33
N SER A 278 -36.95 -1.50 0.74
CA SER A 278 -38.37 -1.72 1.05
C SER A 278 -39.22 -1.97 -0.19
N GLU A 279 -38.96 -1.25 -1.29
CA GLU A 279 -39.67 -1.42 -2.56
C GLU A 279 -39.35 -2.77 -3.22
N ALA A 280 -38.07 -3.16 -3.21
CA ALA A 280 -37.62 -4.45 -3.72
C ALA A 280 -37.92 -5.63 -2.77
N LEU A 281 -38.25 -5.34 -1.50
CA LEU A 281 -38.31 -6.31 -0.40
C LEU A 281 -37.01 -7.11 -0.23
N ASP A 282 -35.88 -6.52 -0.64
CA ASP A 282 -34.57 -7.14 -0.69
C ASP A 282 -33.47 -6.07 -0.50
N PRO A 283 -32.73 -6.07 0.63
CA PRO A 283 -31.64 -5.13 0.85
C PRO A 283 -30.48 -5.24 -0.15
N SER A 284 -30.31 -6.39 -0.82
CA SER A 284 -29.22 -6.59 -1.78
C SER A 284 -29.32 -5.70 -3.02
N VAL A 285 -30.51 -5.14 -3.30
CA VAL A 285 -30.72 -4.18 -4.40
C VAL A 285 -29.83 -2.95 -4.27
N VAL A 286 -29.54 -2.52 -3.04
CA VAL A 286 -28.67 -1.36 -2.78
C VAL A 286 -27.23 -1.67 -3.19
N GLU A 287 -26.73 -2.87 -2.93
CA GLU A 287 -25.40 -3.29 -3.36
C GLU A 287 -25.30 -3.34 -4.90
N THR A 288 -26.35 -3.81 -5.58
CA THR A 288 -26.44 -3.81 -7.05
C THR A 288 -26.40 -2.40 -7.63
N GLU A 289 -27.18 -1.47 -7.08
CA GLU A 289 -27.18 -0.08 -7.51
C GLU A 289 -25.80 0.58 -7.34
N LEU A 290 -25.18 0.39 -6.18
CA LEU A 290 -23.84 0.93 -5.92
C LEU A 290 -22.79 0.36 -6.87
N ARG A 291 -22.91 -0.91 -7.30
CA ARG A 291 -22.03 -1.47 -8.34
C ARG A 291 -22.19 -0.75 -9.68
N GLU A 292 -23.43 -0.53 -10.10
CA GLU A 292 -23.74 0.12 -11.37
C GLU A 292 -23.24 1.57 -11.40
N LEU A 293 -23.44 2.30 -10.31
CA LEU A 293 -23.04 3.69 -10.21
C LEU A 293 -21.52 3.89 -10.13
N LEU A 294 -20.81 3.02 -9.39
CA LEU A 294 -19.44 3.33 -8.95
C LEU A 294 -18.34 2.62 -9.75
N ILE A 295 -18.60 1.43 -10.32
CA ILE A 295 -17.56 0.65 -10.99
C ILE A 295 -17.10 1.36 -12.27
N GLY A 296 -15.78 1.45 -12.45
CA GLY A 296 -15.14 2.10 -13.60
C GLY A 296 -14.79 3.56 -13.37
N ARG A 297 -15.24 4.18 -12.28
CA ARG A 297 -14.89 5.56 -11.90
C ARG A 297 -13.59 5.62 -11.09
N THR A 298 -12.84 6.70 -11.25
CA THR A 298 -11.58 6.95 -10.55
C THR A 298 -11.80 7.90 -9.39
N TYR A 299 -11.24 7.56 -8.23
CA TYR A 299 -11.38 8.35 -7.01
C TYR A 299 -10.01 8.73 -6.45
N ASP A 300 -9.90 9.97 -6.00
CA ASP A 300 -8.86 10.43 -5.09
C ASP A 300 -9.40 10.33 -3.67
N ILE A 301 -8.71 9.58 -2.81
CA ILE A 301 -9.13 9.29 -1.45
C ILE A 301 -8.06 9.66 -0.44
N ARG A 302 -8.51 10.04 0.76
CA ARG A 302 -7.65 10.24 1.91
C ARG A 302 -8.18 9.54 3.14
N GLY A 303 -7.26 9.03 3.94
CA GLY A 303 -7.51 8.44 5.24
C GLY A 303 -6.45 7.41 5.63
N PRO A 304 -6.56 6.83 6.83
CA PRO A 304 -5.56 5.93 7.37
C PRO A 304 -5.78 4.48 6.91
N VAL A 305 -4.71 3.69 6.93
CA VAL A 305 -4.81 2.23 6.78
C VAL A 305 -4.95 1.57 8.16
N ILE A 306 -6.06 0.87 8.36
CA ILE A 306 -6.35 0.15 9.61
C ILE A 306 -6.62 -1.33 9.30
N GLY A 307 -5.66 -2.18 9.67
CA GLY A 307 -5.71 -3.59 9.33
C GLY A 307 -5.68 -3.77 7.81
N GLU A 308 -6.58 -4.58 7.28
CA GLU A 308 -6.64 -4.86 5.83
C GLU A 308 -7.42 -3.81 5.02
N TYR A 309 -7.81 -2.68 5.61
CA TYR A 309 -8.62 -1.66 4.94
C TYR A 309 -7.96 -0.29 5.00
N PHE A 310 -7.98 0.40 3.86
CA PHE A 310 -7.88 1.85 3.81
C PHE A 310 -9.23 2.44 4.23
N LEU A 311 -9.29 3.16 5.35
CA LEU A 311 -10.48 3.88 5.76
C LEU A 311 -10.55 5.19 4.99
N VAL A 312 -11.65 5.40 4.27
CA VAL A 312 -11.85 6.61 3.48
C VAL A 312 -12.54 7.64 4.35
N ASP A 313 -11.84 8.74 4.61
CA ASP A 313 -12.34 9.90 5.36
C ASP A 313 -12.66 11.08 4.43
N GLU A 314 -11.97 11.19 3.30
CA GLU A 314 -12.27 12.14 2.22
C GLU A 314 -12.23 11.41 0.87
N VAL A 315 -13.11 11.81 -0.06
CA VAL A 315 -13.17 11.27 -1.41
C VAL A 315 -13.59 12.32 -2.42
N GLU A 316 -12.95 12.29 -3.59
CA GLU A 316 -13.30 13.07 -4.77
C GLU A 316 -13.29 12.18 -6.01
N GLU A 317 -14.36 12.21 -6.81
CA GLU A 317 -14.34 11.60 -8.14
C GLU A 317 -13.50 12.47 -9.08
N ILE A 318 -12.49 11.86 -9.71
CA ILE A 318 -11.56 12.56 -10.61
C ILE A 318 -11.39 11.81 -11.91
N SER A 319 -10.83 12.48 -12.91
CA SER A 319 -10.32 11.81 -14.11
C SER A 319 -8.86 11.41 -13.93
N TYR A 320 -8.42 10.42 -14.71
CA TYR A 320 -7.03 10.00 -14.74
C TYR A 320 -6.10 11.16 -15.17
N SER A 321 -4.99 11.29 -14.46
CA SER A 321 -3.82 12.06 -14.88
C SER A 321 -2.56 11.32 -14.45
N GLY A 322 -1.47 11.48 -15.20
CA GLY A 322 -0.16 10.94 -14.82
C GLY A 322 0.42 11.54 -13.53
N GLU A 323 -0.19 12.61 -12.99
CA GLU A 323 0.18 13.24 -11.72
C GLU A 323 -0.61 12.69 -10.52
N ASN A 324 -1.59 11.81 -10.76
CA ASN A 324 -2.35 11.17 -9.70
C ASN A 324 -1.44 10.35 -8.78
N ALA A 325 -1.77 10.31 -7.49
CA ALA A 325 -0.92 9.66 -6.47
C ALA A 325 -0.74 8.14 -6.71
N GLY A 326 -1.70 7.51 -7.40
CA GLY A 326 -1.73 6.07 -7.63
C GLY A 326 -1.86 5.28 -6.32
N LEU A 327 -1.48 4.00 -6.37
CA LEU A 327 -1.52 3.08 -5.22
C LEU A 327 -0.14 2.54 -4.83
N SER A 328 0.94 3.16 -5.30
CA SER A 328 2.31 2.66 -5.10
C SER A 328 2.86 2.90 -3.69
N ASN A 329 2.30 3.85 -2.94
CA ASN A 329 2.73 4.22 -1.58
C ASN A 329 2.85 2.97 -0.68
N ALA A 330 4.00 2.82 0.00
CA ALA A 330 4.30 1.67 0.85
C ALA A 330 3.34 1.55 2.04
N ALA A 331 2.81 2.66 2.53
CA ALA A 331 1.85 2.67 3.64
C ALA A 331 0.50 1.99 3.30
N LEU A 332 0.25 1.73 2.01
CA LEU A 332 -0.92 0.99 1.53
C LEU A 332 -0.74 -0.53 1.56
N ALA A 333 0.43 -1.04 1.96
CA ALA A 333 0.77 -2.45 1.86
C ALA A 333 -0.22 -3.37 2.61
N ASP A 334 -0.66 -2.99 3.80
CA ASP A 334 -1.61 -3.78 4.60
C ASP A 334 -3.01 -3.82 3.97
N ALA A 335 -3.41 -2.76 3.26
CA ALA A 335 -4.67 -2.70 2.53
C ALA A 335 -4.59 -3.39 1.15
N ALA A 336 -3.39 -3.79 0.70
CA ALA A 336 -3.19 -4.39 -0.61
C ALA A 336 -3.90 -5.74 -0.71
N THR A 337 -4.60 -5.94 -1.81
CA THR A 337 -5.37 -7.16 -2.04
C THR A 337 -4.51 -8.22 -2.70
N GLN A 338 -4.87 -9.49 -2.49
CA GLN A 338 -4.32 -10.60 -3.29
C GLN A 338 -4.96 -10.70 -4.69
N ARG A 339 -5.95 -9.85 -4.99
CA ARG A 339 -6.66 -9.84 -6.27
C ARG A 339 -5.70 -9.30 -7.32
N GLN A 340 -5.58 -10.01 -8.45
CA GLN A 340 -4.73 -9.53 -9.55
C GLN A 340 -5.27 -8.22 -10.13
N PRO A 341 -4.42 -7.19 -10.32
CA PRO A 341 -4.87 -5.91 -10.82
C PRO A 341 -5.53 -5.99 -12.20
N ALA A 342 -6.50 -5.13 -12.45
CA ALA A 342 -7.18 -5.03 -13.74
C ALA A 342 -6.33 -4.21 -14.72
N LYS A 343 -5.61 -4.85 -15.64
CA LYS A 343 -4.76 -4.13 -16.60
C LYS A 343 -5.60 -3.33 -17.58
N ARG A 344 -5.17 -2.09 -17.85
CA ARG A 344 -5.74 -1.21 -18.88
C ARG A 344 -5.10 -1.56 -20.21
N VAL A 345 -5.91 -2.05 -21.13
CA VAL A 345 -5.44 -2.61 -22.40
C VAL A 345 -6.34 -2.18 -23.55
N PHE A 346 -5.72 -1.87 -24.69
CA PHE A 346 -6.46 -1.61 -25.92
C PHE A 346 -7.04 -2.90 -26.50
N ALA A 347 -8.15 -2.78 -27.26
CA ALA A 347 -8.77 -3.91 -27.92
C ALA A 347 -7.82 -4.61 -28.90
N GLU A 348 -7.04 -3.82 -29.63
CA GLU A 348 -6.04 -4.25 -30.60
C GLU A 348 -4.99 -5.15 -29.94
N GLU A 349 -4.46 -4.71 -28.80
CA GLU A 349 -3.49 -5.47 -28.02
C GLU A 349 -4.09 -6.76 -27.47
N LEU A 350 -5.30 -6.68 -26.91
CA LEU A 350 -5.99 -7.82 -26.32
C LEU A 350 -6.34 -8.89 -27.37
N ASN A 351 -6.78 -8.48 -28.57
CA ASN A 351 -7.13 -9.39 -29.66
C ASN A 351 -5.91 -10.14 -30.21
N MET A 352 -4.71 -9.56 -30.12
CA MET A 352 -3.45 -10.21 -30.50
C MET A 352 -2.94 -11.22 -29.45
N ALA A 353 -3.42 -11.14 -28.20
CA ALA A 353 -2.88 -11.86 -27.06
C ALA A 353 -3.30 -13.34 -27.02
N THR A 354 -2.77 -14.14 -27.94
CA THR A 354 -3.18 -15.54 -28.21
C THR A 354 -2.44 -16.61 -27.38
N HIS A 355 -1.57 -16.21 -26.45
CA HIS A 355 -0.80 -17.14 -25.63
C HIS A 355 -1.19 -17.08 -24.15
N SER A 356 -1.72 -18.19 -23.62
CA SER A 356 -2.02 -18.35 -22.20
C SER A 356 -1.02 -19.28 -21.50
N PHE A 357 -0.68 -18.98 -20.26
CA PHE A 357 0.23 -19.79 -19.44
C PHE A 357 -0.17 -19.75 -17.96
N THR A 358 0.34 -20.71 -17.19
CA THR A 358 0.34 -20.68 -15.72
C THR A 358 1.75 -20.35 -15.27
N ARG A 359 1.91 -19.58 -14.19
CA ARG A 359 3.25 -19.23 -13.72
C ARG A 359 4.00 -20.46 -13.18
N PRO A 360 5.33 -20.51 -13.30
CA PRO A 360 6.12 -21.66 -12.83
C PRO A 360 5.91 -21.99 -11.35
N GLU A 361 5.73 -20.98 -10.50
CA GLU A 361 5.47 -21.15 -9.06
C GLU A 361 4.12 -21.83 -8.76
N ASP A 362 3.17 -21.77 -9.69
CA ASP A 362 1.83 -22.33 -9.57
C ASP A 362 1.65 -23.62 -10.40
N GLU A 363 2.72 -24.13 -11.02
CA GLU A 363 2.65 -25.35 -11.83
C GLU A 363 2.22 -26.56 -11.00
N GLY A 364 1.19 -27.26 -11.47
CA GLY A 364 0.64 -28.45 -10.81
C GLY A 364 -0.50 -28.16 -9.83
N ASP A 365 -0.87 -26.89 -9.61
CA ASP A 365 -2.14 -26.54 -8.99
C ASP A 365 -3.23 -26.38 -10.06
N ASP A 366 -4.21 -27.28 -10.05
CA ASP A 366 -5.37 -27.23 -10.95
C ASP A 366 -6.23 -25.97 -10.76
N ARG A 367 -6.02 -25.22 -9.66
CA ARG A 367 -6.69 -23.95 -9.35
C ARG A 367 -5.84 -22.72 -9.65
N ALA A 368 -4.64 -22.91 -10.19
CA ALA A 368 -3.74 -21.82 -10.52
C ALA A 368 -4.39 -20.84 -11.51
N PRO A 369 -4.19 -19.53 -11.33
CA PRO A 369 -4.66 -18.54 -12.28
C PRO A 369 -3.96 -18.73 -13.64
N LYS A 370 -4.74 -18.61 -14.71
CA LYS A 370 -4.22 -18.57 -16.08
C LYS A 370 -3.95 -17.13 -16.49
N PHE A 371 -2.73 -16.84 -16.88
CA PHE A 371 -2.33 -15.55 -17.43
C PHE A 371 -2.32 -15.61 -18.95
N THR A 372 -2.58 -14.47 -19.58
CA THR A 372 -2.41 -14.23 -21.00
C THR A 372 -1.22 -13.29 -21.18
N LEU A 373 -0.26 -13.65 -22.04
CA LEU A 373 0.85 -12.77 -22.36
C LEU A 373 0.39 -11.73 -23.38
N LEU A 374 0.46 -10.45 -23.04
CA LEU A 374 0.21 -9.35 -23.97
C LEU A 374 1.43 -9.13 -24.87
N PRO A 375 1.25 -8.70 -26.14
CA PRO A 375 2.38 -8.38 -27.01
C PRO A 375 3.25 -7.22 -26.52
N SER A 376 2.76 -6.38 -25.60
CA SER A 376 3.57 -5.35 -24.94
C SER A 376 4.48 -5.88 -23.82
N GLY A 377 4.43 -7.18 -23.50
CA GLY A 377 5.31 -7.81 -22.50
C GLY A 377 4.70 -8.00 -21.11
N GLU A 378 3.40 -7.75 -20.93
CA GLU A 378 2.74 -7.91 -19.64
C GLU A 378 1.95 -9.22 -19.55
N ALA A 379 2.00 -9.87 -18.39
CA ALA A 379 1.17 -11.03 -18.09
C ALA A 379 -0.15 -10.59 -17.42
N VAL A 380 -1.28 -10.81 -18.09
CA VAL A 380 -2.59 -10.35 -17.63
C VAL A 380 -3.54 -11.51 -17.28
N ASN A 381 -4.23 -11.40 -16.14
CA ASN A 381 -5.37 -12.27 -15.82
C ASN A 381 -6.70 -11.51 -15.88
N ARG A 382 -6.72 -10.25 -15.43
CA ARG A 382 -7.89 -9.37 -15.39
C ARG A 382 -7.61 -8.09 -16.16
N VAL A 383 -8.63 -7.57 -16.83
CA VAL A 383 -8.59 -6.30 -17.56
C VAL A 383 -9.70 -5.37 -17.12
N LEU A 384 -9.45 -4.07 -17.24
CA LEU A 384 -10.48 -3.03 -17.28
C LEU A 384 -10.49 -2.47 -18.70
N VAL A 385 -11.65 -2.53 -19.35
CA VAL A 385 -11.86 -1.98 -20.70
C VAL A 385 -13.09 -1.08 -20.66
N VAL A 386 -12.97 0.15 -21.15
CA VAL A 386 -14.10 1.07 -21.29
C VAL A 386 -14.34 1.37 -22.76
N GLY A 387 -15.57 1.21 -23.24
CA GLY A 387 -15.88 1.37 -24.65
C GLY A 387 -17.36 1.38 -24.94
N ALA A 388 -17.72 1.57 -26.22
CA ALA A 388 -19.11 1.59 -26.65
C ALA A 388 -19.63 0.16 -26.87
N LEU A 389 -20.61 -0.27 -26.09
CA LEU A 389 -21.37 -1.50 -26.32
C LEU A 389 -22.29 -1.29 -27.52
N ILE A 390 -21.94 -1.89 -28.66
CA ILE A 390 -22.63 -1.67 -29.94
C ILE A 390 -23.68 -2.74 -30.24
N GLU A 391 -23.55 -3.94 -29.67
CA GLU A 391 -24.40 -5.08 -29.94
C GLU A 391 -24.43 -6.02 -28.74
N THR A 392 -25.62 -6.53 -28.41
CA THR A 392 -25.85 -7.62 -27.45
C THR A 392 -26.71 -8.71 -28.08
N SER A 393 -26.43 -9.97 -27.75
CA SER A 393 -27.17 -11.12 -28.28
C SER A 393 -27.08 -12.31 -27.32
N ASP A 394 -28.16 -13.08 -27.20
CA ASP A 394 -28.12 -14.40 -26.58
C ASP A 394 -27.63 -15.41 -27.60
N VAL A 395 -26.52 -16.07 -27.29
CA VAL A 395 -25.85 -17.07 -28.13
C VAL A 395 -25.87 -18.46 -27.48
N GLY A 396 -26.64 -18.64 -26.40
CA GLY A 396 -26.81 -19.90 -25.71
C GLY A 396 -27.74 -20.86 -26.44
N ASP A 397 -27.35 -22.14 -26.53
CA ASP A 397 -28.20 -23.20 -27.08
C ASP A 397 -29.17 -23.76 -26.02
N ASP A 398 -28.62 -24.26 -24.89
CA ASP A 398 -29.37 -24.93 -23.82
C ASP A 398 -29.60 -24.05 -22.57
N SER A 399 -28.78 -23.02 -22.39
CA SER A 399 -28.81 -22.09 -21.25
C SER A 399 -28.49 -20.68 -21.73
N GLU A 400 -29.14 -19.66 -21.15
CA GLU A 400 -28.87 -18.24 -21.49
C GLU A 400 -27.36 -17.96 -21.42
N PHE A 401 -26.81 -17.46 -22.52
CA PHE A 401 -25.40 -17.12 -22.63
C PHE A 401 -25.25 -15.86 -23.49
N TRP A 402 -25.03 -14.74 -22.84
CA TRP A 402 -25.06 -13.43 -23.49
C TRP A 402 -23.69 -13.04 -24.01
N LYS A 403 -23.66 -12.61 -25.27
CA LYS A 403 -22.51 -12.01 -25.93
C LYS A 403 -22.73 -10.50 -26.09
N GLY A 404 -21.76 -9.72 -25.63
CA GLY A 404 -21.65 -8.29 -25.92
C GLY A 404 -20.47 -8.00 -26.85
N ARG A 405 -20.60 -6.97 -27.68
CA ARG A 405 -19.52 -6.43 -28.52
C ARG A 405 -19.22 -5.00 -28.10
N VAL A 406 -18.04 -4.79 -27.53
CA VAL A 406 -17.61 -3.49 -27.00
C VAL A 406 -16.53 -2.93 -27.91
N MET A 407 -16.78 -1.77 -28.50
CA MET A 407 -15.79 -1.01 -29.28
C MET A 407 -14.95 -0.16 -28.32
N ALA A 408 -13.69 -0.53 -28.13
CA ALA A 408 -12.77 0.12 -27.20
C ALA A 408 -11.48 0.51 -27.94
N GLY A 409 -11.35 1.78 -28.29
CA GLY A 409 -10.35 2.22 -29.27
C GLY A 409 -10.85 2.00 -30.71
N GLY A 410 -10.01 1.44 -31.58
CA GLY A 410 -10.32 1.18 -32.98
C GLY A 410 -10.93 -0.20 -33.26
N GLU A 411 -10.88 -1.12 -32.29
CA GLU A 411 -11.36 -2.50 -32.45
C GLU A 411 -12.48 -2.90 -31.48
N VAL A 412 -13.09 -4.06 -31.78
CA VAL A 412 -14.14 -4.66 -30.96
C VAL A 412 -13.55 -5.77 -30.09
N VAL A 413 -13.88 -5.74 -28.81
CA VAL A 413 -13.68 -6.85 -27.87
C VAL A 413 -15.01 -7.56 -27.64
N ASN A 414 -14.97 -8.89 -27.66
CA ASN A 414 -16.14 -9.70 -27.32
C ASN A 414 -16.16 -10.00 -25.82
N ILE A 415 -17.33 -9.86 -25.21
CA ILE A 415 -17.55 -10.20 -23.80
C ILE A 415 -18.65 -11.25 -23.69
N TYR A 416 -18.48 -12.21 -22.79
CA TYR A 416 -19.41 -13.34 -22.65
C TYR A 416 -19.81 -13.56 -21.19
N ALA A 417 -21.11 -13.47 -20.90
CA ALA A 417 -21.67 -13.70 -19.57
C ALA A 417 -22.66 -14.88 -19.61
N GLY A 418 -22.42 -15.88 -18.78
CA GLY A 418 -23.32 -17.02 -18.60
C GLY A 418 -24.01 -17.03 -17.24
N GLN A 419 -24.60 -18.18 -16.89
CA GLN A 419 -25.33 -18.39 -15.64
C GLN A 419 -24.56 -18.12 -14.33
N TYR A 420 -23.22 -18.12 -14.37
CA TYR A 420 -22.37 -17.82 -13.22
C TYR A 420 -21.99 -16.32 -13.13
N GLN A 421 -22.34 -15.52 -14.14
CA GLN A 421 -22.13 -14.08 -14.22
C GLN A 421 -23.49 -13.37 -14.26
N GLN A 422 -24.33 -13.61 -13.25
CA GLN A 422 -25.73 -13.17 -13.29
C GLN A 422 -25.89 -11.66 -13.46
N GLU A 423 -25.09 -10.87 -12.75
CA GLU A 423 -25.09 -9.39 -12.85
C GLU A 423 -24.66 -8.92 -14.25
N PRO A 424 -23.47 -9.26 -14.78
CA PRO A 424 -23.10 -8.92 -16.15
C PRO A 424 -24.10 -9.39 -17.21
N MET A 425 -24.68 -10.59 -17.03
CA MET A 425 -25.68 -11.14 -17.95
C MET A 425 -26.96 -10.31 -17.95
N ALA A 426 -27.42 -9.84 -16.77
CA ALA A 426 -28.57 -8.96 -16.66
C ALA A 426 -28.33 -7.64 -17.39
N VAL A 427 -27.16 -7.02 -17.21
CA VAL A 427 -26.78 -5.78 -17.90
C VAL A 427 -26.79 -5.96 -19.42
N LEU A 428 -26.16 -7.02 -19.95
CA LEU A 428 -26.16 -7.30 -21.40
C LEU A 428 -27.57 -7.53 -21.97
N ARG A 429 -28.45 -8.13 -21.16
CA ARG A 429 -29.83 -8.42 -21.55
C ARG A 429 -30.70 -7.17 -21.63
N SER A 430 -30.47 -6.18 -20.76
CA SER A 430 -31.27 -4.95 -20.69
C SER A 430 -30.59 -3.73 -21.33
N ALA A 431 -29.33 -3.85 -21.78
CA ALA A 431 -28.57 -2.74 -22.33
C ALA A 431 -29.23 -2.11 -23.56
N GLU A 432 -29.36 -0.79 -23.54
CA GLU A 432 -29.70 0.00 -24.72
C GLU A 432 -28.42 0.30 -25.52
N THR A 433 -28.33 -0.20 -26.76
CA THR A 433 -27.16 0.01 -27.62
C THR A 433 -27.41 1.10 -28.66
N PRO A 434 -26.42 1.98 -28.95
CA PRO A 434 -25.09 2.04 -28.34
C PRO A 434 -25.09 2.77 -26.98
N SER A 435 -24.27 2.28 -26.04
CA SER A 435 -23.99 2.93 -24.74
C SER A 435 -22.54 2.71 -24.33
N PHE A 436 -21.94 3.64 -23.58
CA PHE A 436 -20.61 3.41 -23.02
C PHE A 436 -20.70 2.51 -21.80
N VAL A 437 -19.81 1.53 -21.72
CA VAL A 437 -19.73 0.57 -20.61
C VAL A 437 -18.29 0.43 -20.14
N ALA A 438 -18.11 0.31 -18.82
CA ALA A 438 -16.87 -0.16 -18.22
C ALA A 438 -17.00 -1.66 -17.92
N VAL A 439 -16.03 -2.44 -18.38
CA VAL A 439 -16.00 -3.89 -18.23
C VAL A 439 -14.77 -4.26 -17.43
N VAL A 440 -14.98 -4.81 -16.24
CA VAL A 440 -13.94 -5.46 -15.44
C VAL A 440 -14.12 -6.96 -15.58
N GLY A 441 -13.09 -7.69 -16.01
CA GLY A 441 -13.24 -9.12 -16.21
C GLY A 441 -11.96 -9.88 -16.49
N LYS A 442 -12.07 -11.20 -16.47
CA LYS A 442 -10.95 -12.11 -16.74
C LYS A 442 -10.77 -12.32 -18.24
N VAL A 443 -9.52 -12.38 -18.66
CA VAL A 443 -9.19 -12.70 -20.05
C VAL A 443 -9.37 -14.20 -20.28
N HIS A 444 -10.12 -14.55 -21.33
CA HIS A 444 -10.38 -15.93 -21.72
C HIS A 444 -10.07 -16.13 -23.20
N GLN A 445 -9.35 -17.20 -23.51
CA GLN A 445 -9.02 -17.59 -24.88
C GLN A 445 -9.91 -18.76 -25.32
N TYR A 446 -10.35 -18.74 -26.56
CA TYR A 446 -11.13 -19.82 -27.15
C TYR A 446 -10.71 -20.07 -28.60
N GLU A 447 -10.75 -21.33 -29.00
CA GLU A 447 -10.40 -21.74 -30.36
C GLU A 447 -11.63 -21.68 -31.28
N THR A 448 -11.40 -21.22 -32.50
CA THR A 448 -12.37 -21.25 -33.60
C THR A 448 -11.70 -21.84 -34.84
N ASP A 449 -12.50 -22.14 -35.87
CA ASP A 449 -11.98 -22.59 -37.16
C ASP A 449 -11.00 -21.58 -37.81
N ALA A 450 -11.07 -20.31 -37.43
CA ALA A 450 -10.21 -19.23 -37.93
C ALA A 450 -8.96 -18.98 -37.08
N GLY A 451 -8.83 -19.62 -35.91
CA GLY A 451 -7.73 -19.43 -34.97
C GLY A 451 -8.19 -19.20 -33.53
N VAL A 452 -7.21 -18.90 -32.67
CA VAL A 452 -7.43 -18.53 -31.26
C VAL A 452 -7.95 -17.10 -31.21
N ASN A 453 -9.07 -16.90 -30.51
CA ASN A 453 -9.61 -15.58 -30.23
C ASN A 453 -9.56 -15.30 -28.73
N VAL A 454 -9.55 -14.01 -28.40
CA VAL A 454 -9.57 -13.52 -27.02
C VAL A 454 -10.93 -12.90 -26.74
N SER A 455 -11.38 -13.07 -25.50
CA SER A 455 -12.60 -12.46 -24.98
C SER A 455 -12.45 -12.12 -23.51
N ILE A 456 -13.37 -11.30 -23.02
CA ILE A 456 -13.46 -11.00 -21.60
C ILE A 456 -14.65 -11.76 -21.02
N GLN A 457 -14.39 -12.52 -19.96
CA GLN A 457 -15.44 -12.99 -19.06
C GLN A 457 -15.66 -11.89 -18.01
N PRO A 458 -16.74 -11.08 -18.12
CA PRO A 458 -16.97 -9.97 -17.23
C PRO A 458 -17.24 -10.48 -15.82
N GLU A 459 -16.60 -9.85 -14.85
CA GLU A 459 -16.96 -9.92 -13.44
C GLU A 459 -17.98 -8.82 -13.12
N HIS A 460 -17.81 -7.64 -13.71
CA HIS A 460 -18.73 -6.50 -13.62
C HIS A 460 -18.87 -5.79 -14.97
N ILE A 461 -20.06 -5.25 -15.23
CA ILE A 461 -20.33 -4.32 -16.33
C ILE A 461 -21.15 -3.17 -15.75
N SER A 462 -20.67 -1.94 -15.91
CA SER A 462 -21.40 -0.72 -15.54
C SER A 462 -21.58 0.17 -16.76
N THR A 463 -22.72 0.85 -16.85
CA THR A 463 -22.93 1.90 -17.85
C THR A 463 -22.27 3.18 -17.37
N VAL A 464 -21.46 3.81 -18.23
CA VAL A 464 -20.65 4.98 -17.86
C VAL A 464 -20.83 6.13 -18.86
N GLY A 465 -20.36 7.32 -18.50
CA GLY A 465 -20.30 8.46 -19.41
C GLY A 465 -19.05 8.48 -20.29
N GLY A 466 -19.00 9.47 -21.20
CA GLY A 466 -17.86 9.64 -22.11
C GLY A 466 -16.58 10.07 -21.38
N GLU A 467 -16.73 10.84 -20.31
CA GLU A 467 -15.65 11.28 -19.43
C GLU A 467 -14.89 10.11 -18.80
N ILE A 468 -15.59 9.04 -18.41
CA ILE A 468 -14.97 7.83 -17.87
C ILE A 468 -14.22 7.06 -18.96
N ARG A 469 -14.78 7.02 -20.17
CA ARG A 469 -14.11 6.44 -21.34
C ARG A 469 -12.82 7.20 -21.68
N ASP A 470 -12.85 8.52 -21.65
CA ASP A 470 -11.69 9.36 -21.96
C ASP A 470 -10.62 9.26 -20.86
N SER A 471 -11.04 9.21 -19.59
CA SER A 471 -10.18 8.94 -18.44
C SER A 471 -9.47 7.59 -18.57
N TRP A 472 -10.22 6.51 -18.85
CA TRP A 472 -9.65 5.18 -19.10
C TRP A 472 -8.72 5.16 -20.31
N MET A 473 -9.06 5.88 -21.38
CA MET A 473 -8.22 5.96 -22.57
C MET A 473 -6.88 6.62 -22.26
N ALA A 474 -6.87 7.71 -21.49
CA ALA A 474 -5.65 8.38 -21.04
C ALA A 474 -4.78 7.43 -20.19
N GLU A 475 -5.38 6.72 -19.23
CA GLU A 475 -4.69 5.72 -18.40
C GLU A 475 -4.11 4.59 -19.24
N THR A 476 -4.86 4.10 -20.23
CA THR A 476 -4.44 3.01 -21.12
C THR A 476 -3.28 3.44 -22.01
N ILE A 477 -3.28 4.66 -22.53
CA ILE A 477 -2.17 5.22 -23.31
C ILE A 477 -0.88 5.20 -22.51
N ASP A 478 -0.90 5.75 -21.30
CA ASP A 478 0.30 5.86 -20.46
C ASP A 478 0.78 4.47 -20.00
N ALA A 479 -0.15 3.59 -19.60
CA ALA A 479 0.17 2.22 -19.23
C ALA A 479 0.77 1.42 -20.40
N THR A 480 0.22 1.54 -21.61
CA THR A 480 0.74 0.83 -22.80
C THR A 480 2.11 1.38 -23.22
N ARG A 481 2.30 2.71 -23.19
CA ARG A 481 3.61 3.32 -23.49
C ARG A 481 4.69 2.87 -22.50
N ALA A 482 4.37 2.80 -21.22
CA ALA A 482 5.30 2.31 -20.20
C ALA A 482 5.74 0.86 -20.49
N ARG A 483 4.79 -0.02 -20.85
CA ARG A 483 5.10 -1.42 -21.20
C ARG A 483 5.97 -1.53 -22.45
N LEU A 484 5.62 -0.80 -23.52
CA LEU A 484 6.41 -0.79 -24.76
C LEU A 484 7.83 -0.25 -24.52
N GLY A 485 7.96 0.82 -23.73
CA GLY A 485 9.26 1.37 -23.36
C GLY A 485 10.14 0.37 -22.59
N ALA A 486 9.56 -0.37 -21.64
CA ALA A 486 10.26 -1.42 -20.89
C ALA A 486 10.67 -2.61 -21.77
N LEU A 487 9.87 -2.92 -22.79
CA LEU A 487 10.17 -3.95 -23.77
C LEU A 487 11.35 -3.54 -24.68
N GLU A 488 11.37 -2.29 -25.13
CA GLU A 488 12.45 -1.73 -25.96
C GLU A 488 13.77 -1.57 -25.19
N SER A 489 13.71 -1.16 -23.91
CA SER A 489 14.88 -0.98 -23.04
C SER A 489 15.50 -2.30 -22.60
N GLY A 490 14.78 -3.42 -22.73
CA GLY A 490 15.19 -4.73 -22.25
C GLY A 490 15.03 -4.90 -20.73
N GLU A 491 14.28 -4.00 -20.08
CA GLU A 491 13.92 -4.11 -18.66
C GLU A 491 12.78 -5.10 -18.42
N SER A 492 12.03 -5.46 -19.46
CA SER A 492 11.00 -6.50 -19.39
C SER A 492 11.60 -7.90 -19.45
N ASP A 493 11.37 -8.69 -18.40
CA ASP A 493 11.70 -10.12 -18.36
C ASP A 493 10.91 -10.95 -19.40
N ALA A 494 9.88 -10.36 -20.03
CA ALA A 494 9.04 -11.03 -21.02
C ALA A 494 9.53 -10.86 -22.47
N ALA A 495 10.60 -10.12 -22.72
CA ALA A 495 11.06 -9.79 -24.08
C ALA A 495 11.28 -11.02 -24.97
N ASP A 496 11.97 -12.05 -24.44
CA ASP A 496 12.21 -13.30 -25.16
C ASP A 496 10.90 -14.07 -25.45
N ALA A 497 9.96 -14.05 -24.51
CA ALA A 497 8.66 -14.70 -24.66
C ALA A 497 7.81 -13.99 -25.73
N VAL A 498 7.74 -12.65 -25.70
CA VAL A 498 7.04 -11.84 -26.70
C VAL A 498 7.63 -12.06 -28.09
N LEU A 499 8.96 -12.05 -28.22
CA LEU A 499 9.62 -12.31 -29.50
C LEU A 499 9.29 -13.71 -30.03
N SER A 500 9.31 -14.72 -29.15
CA SER A 500 9.00 -16.11 -29.51
C SER A 500 7.55 -16.29 -29.97
N VAL A 501 6.60 -15.65 -29.28
CA VAL A 501 5.16 -15.85 -29.50
C VAL A 501 4.62 -14.92 -30.60
N TYR A 502 4.96 -13.64 -30.55
CA TYR A 502 4.36 -12.58 -31.37
C TYR A 502 5.33 -12.00 -32.41
N ASN A 503 6.57 -12.49 -32.47
CA ASN A 503 7.63 -11.96 -33.35
C ASN A 503 7.87 -10.45 -33.12
N SER A 504 7.54 -9.96 -31.92
CA SER A 504 7.62 -8.55 -31.51
C SER A 504 6.90 -7.57 -32.44
N ASP A 505 5.84 -8.01 -33.14
CA ASP A 505 5.02 -7.07 -33.92
C ASP A 505 4.12 -6.27 -32.97
N ILE A 506 4.48 -5.01 -32.76
CA ILE A 506 3.76 -4.05 -31.92
C ILE A 506 3.13 -2.91 -32.75
N SER A 507 3.25 -2.96 -34.08
CA SER A 507 2.89 -1.85 -34.98
C SER A 507 1.41 -1.44 -34.85
N ALA A 508 0.53 -2.42 -34.69
CA ALA A 508 -0.90 -2.18 -34.47
C ALA A 508 -1.19 -1.52 -33.11
N ILE A 509 -0.41 -1.86 -32.09
CA ILE A 509 -0.55 -1.31 -30.73
C ILE A 509 -0.07 0.15 -30.72
N GLU A 510 1.07 0.44 -31.35
CA GLU A 510 1.57 1.81 -31.49
C GLU A 510 0.58 2.70 -32.25
N ALA A 511 0.00 2.18 -33.34
CA ALA A 511 -1.01 2.90 -34.11
C ALA A 511 -2.28 3.16 -33.29
N ALA A 512 -2.73 2.20 -32.48
CA ALA A 512 -3.87 2.36 -31.58
C ALA A 512 -3.61 3.42 -30.51
N VAL A 513 -2.42 3.39 -29.88
CA VAL A 513 -1.99 4.40 -28.89
C VAL A 513 -1.96 5.80 -29.52
N GLN A 514 -1.41 5.92 -30.73
CA GLN A 514 -1.36 7.20 -31.44
C GLN A 514 -2.76 7.72 -31.77
N ALA A 515 -3.63 6.87 -32.32
CA ALA A 515 -5.00 7.25 -32.65
C ALA A 515 -5.81 7.66 -31.41
N ALA A 516 -5.65 6.94 -30.30
CA ALA A 516 -6.27 7.27 -29.02
C ALA A 516 -5.77 8.61 -28.46
N ALA A 517 -4.46 8.89 -28.56
CA ALA A 517 -3.89 10.16 -28.13
C ALA A 517 -4.39 11.35 -28.99
N GLU A 518 -4.59 11.13 -30.29
CA GLU A 518 -5.19 12.12 -31.19
C GLU A 518 -6.67 12.39 -30.88
N ASP A 519 -7.42 11.35 -30.49
CA ASP A 519 -8.84 11.47 -30.11
C ASP A 519 -9.04 12.25 -28.81
N LEU A 520 -8.11 12.12 -27.85
CA LEU A 520 -8.11 12.89 -26.61
C LEU A 520 -7.60 14.33 -26.77
N ALA A 521 -6.86 14.63 -27.84
CA ALA A 521 -6.34 15.96 -28.07
C ALA A 521 -7.53 16.93 -28.33
N PRO A 522 -7.59 18.09 -27.66
CA PRO A 522 -8.66 19.04 -27.91
C PRO A 522 -8.65 19.45 -29.39
N ALA A 523 -9.81 19.37 -30.04
CA ALA A 523 -9.98 19.77 -31.43
C ALA A 523 -9.58 21.25 -31.61
N GLY A 524 -8.32 21.51 -31.97
CA GLY A 524 -7.80 22.86 -32.14
C GLY A 524 -6.32 23.12 -31.85
N SER A 525 -5.50 22.13 -31.48
CA SER A 525 -4.02 22.32 -31.53
C SER A 525 -3.48 22.02 -32.93
N ASP A 526 -3.93 22.79 -33.92
CA ASP A 526 -3.11 23.03 -35.12
C ASP A 526 -1.84 23.73 -34.61
N ILE A 527 -0.80 22.94 -34.37
CA ILE A 527 0.56 23.47 -34.29
C ILE A 527 0.80 24.08 -35.66
N GLU A 528 0.67 25.41 -35.77
CA GLU A 528 1.16 26.17 -36.91
C GLU A 528 2.61 25.73 -37.14
N SER A 529 2.82 24.88 -38.14
CA SER A 529 4.14 24.53 -38.63
C SER A 529 4.85 25.84 -38.96
N GLU A 530 5.92 26.17 -38.23
CA GLU A 530 6.82 27.26 -38.60
C GLU A 530 7.17 27.13 -40.08
N PRO A 531 6.95 28.17 -40.91
CA PRO A 531 7.33 28.07 -42.30
C PRO A 531 8.85 27.94 -42.38
N ALA A 532 9.29 26.88 -43.06
CA ALA A 532 10.70 26.62 -43.34
C ALA A 532 11.41 27.89 -43.83
N PRO A 533 12.66 28.14 -43.40
CA PRO A 533 13.37 29.36 -43.78
C PRO A 533 13.60 29.34 -45.29
N ALA A 534 13.07 30.35 -45.97
CA ALA A 534 13.34 30.58 -47.37
C ALA A 534 14.85 30.86 -47.57
N GLN A 535 15.41 30.21 -48.59
CA GLN A 535 16.83 30.24 -49.00
C GLN A 535 17.37 31.64 -49.27
#